data_AF-A0A520Y7N2-F1
#
_entry.id   AF-A0A520Y7N2-F1
#
_cell.length_a   1.000
_cell.length_b   1.000
_cell.length_c   1.000
_cell.angle_alpha   90.00
_cell.angle_beta   90.00
_cell.angle_gamma   90.00
#
_symmetry.space_group_name_H-M   'P 1'
#
loop_
_entity.id
_entity.type
_entity.pdbx_description
1 polymer ?
#
loop_
_entity_poly.entity_id
_entity_poly.type
_entity_poly.pdbx_seq_one_letter_code
_entity_poly.pdbx_strand_id
1 'polypeptide(L)' 'VEAGERVGLIRFGSRVDVYLPMGTGSRVLLGQRTIAGETVIAELGLDKALPGRSA' A
#
# COMPACT_ATOMS: atom_id res chain seq x y z
N VAL A 1 3.54 0.41 20.84
CA VAL A 1 2.80 0.24 19.57
C VAL A 1 3.30 -1.03 18.94
N GLU A 2 2.43 -2.03 18.86
CA GLU A 2 2.73 -3.30 18.18
C GLU A 2 2.34 -3.23 16.70
N ALA A 3 2.97 -4.05 15.86
CA ALA A 3 2.62 -4.11 14.45
C ALA A 3 1.18 -4.61 14.28
N GLY A 4 0.36 -3.88 13.51
CA GLY A 4 -1.05 -4.20 13.30
C GLY A 4 -2.01 -3.61 14.34
N GLU A 5 -1.50 -2.94 15.37
CA GLU A 5 -2.33 -2.18 16.31
C GLU A 5 -3.06 -1.05 15.58
N ARG A 6 -4.38 -0.93 15.80
CA ARG A 6 -5.18 0.14 15.17
C ARG A 6 -4.93 1.45 15.89
N VAL A 7 -4.20 2.36 15.24
CA VAL A 7 -3.91 3.69 15.78
C VAL A 7 -4.75 4.74 15.06
N GLY A 8 -5.72 5.33 15.77
CA GLY A 8 -6.57 6.42 15.28
C GLY A 8 -7.78 6.00 14.44
N LEU A 9 -8.47 6.99 13.87
CA LEU A 9 -9.64 6.80 12.99
C LEU A 9 -9.44 7.53 11.66
N ILE A 10 -9.70 6.85 10.55
CA ILE A 10 -9.82 7.47 9.22
C ILE A 10 -11.29 7.78 8.97
N ARG A 11 -11.59 9.03 8.60
CA ARG A 11 -12.95 9.45 8.26
C ARG A 11 -13.27 9.08 6.81
N PHE A 12 -14.55 8.92 6.52
CA PHE A 12 -15.00 8.73 5.14
C PHE A 12 -14.58 9.93 4.28
N GLY A 13 -14.02 9.65 3.10
CA GLY A 13 -13.50 10.67 2.19
C GLY A 13 -12.07 11.16 2.48
N SER A 14 -11.45 10.73 3.59
CA SER A 14 -10.01 10.97 3.80
C SER A 14 -9.19 10.22 2.74
N ARG A 15 -8.13 10.88 2.25
CA ARG A 15 -7.12 10.27 1.39
C ARG A 15 -5.91 9.89 2.23
N VAL A 16 -5.30 8.75 1.87
CA VAL A 16 -4.10 8.24 2.54
C VAL A 16 -3.05 7.99 1.48
N ASP A 17 -1.89 8.60 1.64
CA ASP A 17 -0.71 8.28 0.86
C ASP A 17 0.15 7.27 1.65
N VAL A 18 0.57 6.20 0.98
CA VAL A 18 1.38 5.14 1.58
C VAL A 18 2.77 5.19 0.98
N TYR A 19 3.77 5.48 1.81
CA TYR A 19 5.17 5.44 1.40
C TYR A 19 5.70 4.03 1.56
N LEU A 20 6.24 3.48 0.47
CA LEU A 20 6.73 2.12 0.40
C LEU A 20 8.24 2.11 0.13
N PRO A 21 8.99 1.15 0.68
CA PRO A 21 10.38 0.95 0.31
C PRO A 21 10.54 0.71 -1.20
N MET A 22 11.73 1.02 -1.74
CA MET A 22 12.07 0.73 -3.13
C MET A 22 11.95 -0.77 -3.41
N GLY A 23 11.42 -1.14 -4.58
CA GLY A 23 11.21 -2.54 -4.98
C GLY A 23 9.95 -3.19 -4.40
N THR A 24 9.06 -2.41 -3.77
CA THR A 24 7.74 -2.88 -3.36
C THR A 24 6.77 -2.82 -4.55
N GLY A 25 6.09 -3.93 -4.85
CA GLY A 25 5.08 -3.98 -5.90
C GLY A 25 3.66 -3.82 -5.36
N SER A 26 2.79 -3.17 -6.14
CA SER A 26 1.36 -3.10 -5.81
C SER A 26 0.69 -4.47 -5.93
N ARG A 27 -0.17 -4.80 -4.96
CA ARG A 27 -1.04 -6.00 -4.98
C ARG A 27 -2.49 -5.68 -5.34
N VAL A 28 -2.78 -4.41 -5.63
CA VAL A 28 -4.11 -3.92 -5.97
C VAL A 28 -4.11 -3.14 -7.27
N LEU A 29 -5.25 -3.15 -7.95
CA LEU A 29 -5.48 -2.39 -9.17
C LEU A 29 -6.26 -1.11 -8.90
N LEU A 30 -6.17 -0.13 -9.81
CA LEU A 30 -6.99 1.07 -9.74
C LEU A 30 -8.48 0.71 -9.76
N GLY A 31 -9.25 1.34 -8.86
CA GLY A 31 -10.68 1.09 -8.70
C GLY A 31 -11.03 -0.19 -7.94
N GLN A 32 -10.05 -1.02 -7.58
CA GLN A 32 -10.29 -2.19 -6.73
C GLN A 32 -10.72 -1.75 -5.32
N ARG A 33 -11.78 -2.37 -4.82
CA ARG A 33 -12.24 -2.14 -3.45
C ARG A 33 -11.28 -2.80 -2.46
N THR A 34 -10.77 -2.02 -1.49
CA THR A 34 -9.89 -2.48 -0.41
C THR A 34 -10.60 -2.41 0.93
N ILE A 35 -10.28 -3.34 1.84
CA ILE A 35 -10.77 -3.37 3.22
C ILE A 35 -9.60 -3.14 4.18
N ALA A 36 -9.75 -2.18 5.09
CA ALA A 36 -8.71 -1.80 6.04
C ALA A 36 -8.37 -2.96 6.99
N GLY A 37 -7.08 -3.25 7.14
CA GLY A 37 -6.59 -4.35 7.99
C GLY A 37 -6.71 -5.75 7.37
N GLU A 38 -7.26 -5.88 6.16
CA GLU A 38 -7.44 -7.17 5.49
C GLU A 38 -6.78 -7.21 4.12
N THR A 39 -7.00 -6.19 3.29
CA THR A 39 -6.43 -6.16 1.94
C THR A 39 -4.96 -5.79 2.00
N VAL A 40 -4.10 -6.71 1.58
CA VAL A 40 -2.68 -6.42 1.32
C VAL A 40 -2.58 -5.55 0.07
N ILE A 41 -2.11 -4.31 0.23
CA ILE A 41 -2.03 -3.33 -0.88
C ILE A 41 -0.70 -3.36 -1.62
N ALA A 42 0.36 -3.86 -0.98
CA ALA A 42 1.69 -3.93 -1.56
C ALA A 42 2.52 -5.04 -0.90
N GLU A 43 3.53 -5.53 -1.61
CA GLU A 43 4.40 -6.61 -1.12
C GLU A 43 5.84 -6.38 -1.60
N LEU A 44 6.79 -6.61 -0.68
CA LEU A 44 8.21 -6.33 -0.89
C LEU A 44 8.81 -7.31 -1.91
N GLY A 45 9.68 -6.81 -2.80
CA GLY A 45 10.42 -7.64 -3.75
C GLY A 45 9.61 -8.11 -4.97
N LEU A 46 8.34 -7.70 -5.07
CA LEU A 46 7.50 -7.99 -6.23
C LEU A 46 7.78 -7.09 -7.42
N ASP A 47 8.08 -5.82 -7.17
CA ASP A 47 8.52 -4.94 -8.24
C ASP A 47 10.03 -5.06 -8.37
N LYS A 48 10.48 -5.98 -9.23
CA LYS A 48 11.87 -6.05 -9.66
C LYS A 48 12.25 -4.91 -10.61
N ALA A 49 11.31 -4.02 -10.94
CA ALA A 49 11.46 -2.88 -11.83
C ALA A 49 11.19 -1.56 -11.07
N LEU A 50 12.01 -0.51 -11.03
CA LEU A 50 13.30 -0.17 -11.65
C LEU A 50 14.06 0.91 -10.83
N PRO A 51 15.40 0.99 -10.94
CA PRO A 51 16.09 2.26 -10.81
C PRO A 51 15.63 3.21 -11.93
N GLY A 52 14.66 4.07 -11.62
CA GLY A 52 14.23 5.18 -12.47
C GLY A 52 13.55 4.75 -13.78
N ARG A 53 12.24 4.50 -13.72
CA ARG A 53 11.28 4.65 -14.83
C ARG A 53 11.68 3.98 -16.16
N SER A 54 11.04 2.85 -16.47
CA SER A 54 11.06 2.26 -17.81
C SER A 54 9.64 1.86 -18.19
N ALA A 55 9.28 2.29 -19.40
CA ALA A 55 7.98 2.28 -20.08
C ALA A 55 6.98 3.33 -19.59
#